data_AF-A0A426G540-F1
#
_entry.id   AF-A0A426G540-F1
#
_cell.length_a   1.000
_cell.length_b   1.000
_cell.length_c   1.000
_cell.angle_alpha   90.00
_cell.angle_beta   90.00
_cell.angle_gamma   90.00
#
_symmetry.space_group_name_H-M   'P 1'
#
loop_
_entity.id
_entity.type
_entity.pdbx_description
1 polymer ?
#
loop_
_entity_poly.entity_id
_entity_poly.type
_entity_poly.pdbx_seq_one_letter_code
_entity_poly.pdbx_strand_id
1 'polypeptide(L)' 'MEKQIIIFLKNGETLLFQDVSNVGVTDEYVAFDYFGKSTNQEKGGVFFLDNIAGWSASAVLLQ' A
#
# COMPACT_ATOMS: atom_id res chain seq x y z
N MET A 1 12.56 -10.05 -5.38
CA MET A 1 11.48 -9.94 -4.38
C MET A 1 10.46 -8.98 -4.93
N GLU A 2 9.18 -9.34 -4.92
CA GLU A 2 8.10 -8.44 -5.33
C GLU A 2 7.96 -7.28 -4.33
N LYS A 3 7.73 -6.07 -4.85
CA LYS A 3 7.43 -4.88 -4.05
C LYS A 3 6.00 -4.97 -3.56
N GLN A 4 5.81 -4.99 -2.24
CA GLN A 4 4.51 -5.23 -1.63
C GLN A 4 4.22 -4.24 -0.51
N ILE A 5 2.95 -3.84 -0.40
CA ILE A 5 2.42 -3.08 0.72
C ILE A 5 1.21 -3.83 1.29
N ILE A 6 1.17 -3.94 2.62
CA ILE A 6 0.03 -4.46 3.37
C ILE A 6 -0.57 -3.31 4.15
N ILE A 7 -1.90 -3.15 4.05
CA ILE A 7 -2.67 -2.22 4.87
C ILE A 7 -3.45 -3.03 5.90
N PHE A 8 -3.26 -2.71 7.18
CA PHE A 8 -4.04 -3.27 8.28
C PHE A 8 -5.23 -2.36 8.57
N LEU A 9 -6.45 -2.87 8.43
CA LEU A 9 -7.67 -2.12 8.65
C LEU A 9 -8.10 -2.20 10.13
N LYS A 10 -8.82 -1.18 10.62
CA LYS A 10 -9.27 -1.11 12.02
C LYS A 10 -10.24 -2.22 12.42
N ASN A 11 -10.89 -2.85 11.46
CA ASN A 11 -11.79 -3.99 11.67
C ASN A 11 -11.02 -5.33 11.76
N GLY A 12 -9.69 -5.32 11.67
CA GLY A 12 -8.85 -6.53 11.73
C GLY A 12 -8.60 -7.19 10.38
N GLU A 13 -9.20 -6.70 9.29
CA GLU A 13 -8.92 -7.19 7.94
C GLU A 13 -7.62 -6.60 7.38
N THR A 14 -7.11 -7.23 6.32
CA THR A 14 -5.87 -6.80 5.65
C THR A 14 -6.05 -6.69 4.16
N LEU A 15 -5.48 -5.65 3.55
CA LEU A 15 -5.38 -5.49 2.11
C LEU A 15 -3.93 -5.71 1.66
N LEU A 16 -3.73 -6.58 0.67
CA LEU A 16 -2.42 -6.84 0.07
C LEU A 16 -2.34 -6.21 -1.32
N PHE A 17 -1.31 -5.37 -1.51
CA PHE A 17 -0.95 -4.79 -2.79
C PHE A 17 0.40 -5.34 -3.25
N GLN A 18 0.43 -5.84 -4.49
CA GLN A 18 1.62 -6.39 -5.15
C GLN A 18 2.00 -5.51 -6.34
N ASP A 19 3.23 -5.67 -6.82
CA ASP A 19 3.79 -4.91 -7.94
C ASP A 19 3.73 -3.39 -7.68
N VAL A 20 4.03 -3.01 -6.44
CA VAL A 20 3.90 -1.63 -5.97
C VAL A 20 5.06 -0.75 -6.44
N SER A 21 4.76 0.49 -6.84
CA SER A 21 5.73 1.51 -7.24
C SER A 21 5.34 2.89 -6.68
N ASN A 22 6.22 3.89 -6.89
CA ASN A 22 5.99 5.30 -6.54
C ASN A 22 5.47 5.52 -5.10
N VAL A 23 6.08 4.83 -4.13
CA VAL A 23 5.66 4.90 -2.73
C VAL A 23 6.01 6.26 -2.14
N GLY A 24 5.01 6.99 -1.67
CA GLY A 24 5.13 8.22 -0.91
C GLY A 24 4.58 8.04 0.49
N VAL A 25 5.38 8.35 1.50
CA VAL A 25 4.99 8.27 2.91
C VAL A 25 5.15 9.64 3.53
N THR A 26 4.11 10.09 4.23
CA THR A 26 4.13 11.29 5.06
C THR A 26 3.66 10.93 6.47
N ASP A 27 3.63 11.93 7.35
CA ASP A 27 3.06 11.77 8.69
C ASP A 27 1.52 11.61 8.67
N GLU A 28 0.85 11.86 7.53
CA GLU A 28 -0.60 11.82 7.40
C GLU A 28 -1.12 10.62 6.59
N TYR A 29 -0.34 10.15 5.61
CA TYR A 29 -0.78 9.11 4.69
C TYR A 29 0.36 8.27 4.10
N VAL A 30 -0.02 7.09 3.59
CA VAL A 30 0.77 6.30 2.65
C VAL A 30 0.07 6.28 1.29
N ALA A 31 0.82 6.62 0.24
CA ALA A 31 0.37 6.63 -1.14
C ALA A 31 1.30 5.78 -2.01
N PHE A 32 0.74 5.10 -3.00
CA PHE A 32 1.51 4.24 -3.90
C PHE A 32 0.71 3.89 -5.16
N ASP A 33 1.43 3.51 -6.21
CA ASP A 33 0.84 2.93 -7.40
C ASP A 33 0.89 1.40 -7.34
N TYR A 34 -0.11 0.73 -7.89
CA TYR A 34 -0.22 -0.72 -7.96
C TYR A 34 -0.92 -1.18 -9.25
N PHE A 35 -0.69 -2.43 -9.64
CA PHE A 35 -1.39 -3.02 -10.78
C PHE A 35 -2.65 -3.77 -10.33
N GLY A 36 -3.82 -3.25 -10.70
CA GLY A 36 -5.11 -3.86 -10.39
C GLY A 36 -5.37 -5.10 -11.24
N LYS A 37 -5.08 -6.30 -10.72
CA LYS A 37 -5.22 -7.58 -11.47
C LYS A 37 -6.63 -7.83 -12.02
N SER A 38 -7.68 -7.38 -11.34
CA SER A 38 -9.07 -7.54 -11.80
C SER A 38 -9.46 -6.56 -12.91
N THR A 39 -8.83 -5.39 -12.95
CA THR A 39 -9.12 -4.32 -13.92
C THR A 39 -8.09 -4.26 -15.04
N ASN A 40 -6.96 -4.96 -14.90
CA ASN A 40 -5.82 -4.93 -15.81
C ASN A 40 -5.33 -3.50 -16.09
N GLN A 41 -5.25 -2.69 -15.03
CA GLN A 41 -4.92 -1.26 -15.10
C GLN A 41 -4.04 -0.87 -13.90
N GLU A 42 -3.12 0.07 -14.13
CA GLU A 42 -2.43 0.78 -13.06
C GLU A 42 -3.40 1.68 -12.30
N LYS A 43 -3.24 1.72 -10.97
CA LYS A 43 -4.06 2.51 -10.07
C LYS A 43 -3.20 3.10 -8.97
N GLY A 44 -3.58 4.29 -8.50
CA GLY A 44 -3.07 4.87 -7.27
C GLY A 44 -3.95 4.48 -6.08
N GLY A 45 -3.32 4.18 -4.95
CA GLY A 45 -3.95 4.02 -3.64
C GLY A 45 -3.43 5.09 -2.68
N VAL A 46 -4.32 5.69 -1.89
CA VAL A 46 -3.97 6.61 -0.80
C VAL A 46 -4.73 6.19 0.44
N PHE A 47 -3.99 5.98 1.54
CA PHE A 47 -4.54 5.60 2.84
C PHE A 47 -4.06 6.59 3.91
N PHE A 48 -5.01 7.33 4.48
CA PHE A 48 -4.74 8.19 5.64
C PHE A 48 -4.46 7.35 6.88
N LEU A 49 -3.39 7.66 7.60
CA LEU A 49 -2.93 6.89 8.75
C LEU A 49 -3.98 6.85 9.87
N ASP A 50 -4.71 7.94 10.06
CA ASP A 50 -5.82 8.04 11.02
C ASP A 50 -6.98 7.07 10.71
N ASN A 51 -7.09 6.55 9.48
CA ASN A 51 -8.18 5.68 9.05
C ASN A 51 -7.81 4.20 8.97
N ILE A 52 -6.53 3.86 9.13
CA ILE A 52 -6.02 2.49 9.13
C ILE A 52 -5.46 2.13 10.51
N ALA A 53 -5.30 0.85 10.80
CA ALA A 53 -4.62 0.39 12.02
C ALA A 53 -3.10 0.42 11.86
N GLY A 54 -2.61 0.36 10.62
CA GLY A 54 -1.20 0.45 10.30
C GLY A 54 -0.93 -0.01 8.87
N TRP A 55 0.34 -0.02 8.49
CA TRP A 55 0.79 -0.57 7.21
C TRP A 55 2.18 -1.17 7.34
N SER A 56 2.56 -2.01 6.38
CA SER A 56 3.90 -2.59 6.26
C SER A 56 4.30 -2.62 4.79
N ALA A 57 5.59 -2.48 4.51
CA ALA A 57 6.15 -2.59 3.17
C ALA A 57 7.29 -3.61 3.12
N SER A 58 7.46 -4.25 1.97
CA SER A 58 8.64 -5.08 1.69
C SER A 58 9.93 -4.26 1.83
N ALA A 59 10.98 -4.82 2.44
CA ALA A 59 12.23 -4.11 2.72
C ALA A 59 12.88 -3.41 1.49
N VAL A 60 12.68 -3.95 0.29
CA VAL A 60 13.18 -3.37 -0.97
C VAL A 60 12.49 -2.04 -1.36
N LEU A 61 11.40 -1.67 -0.69
CA LEU A 61 10.72 -0.37 -0.85
C LEU A 61 11.23 0.70 0.12
N LEU A 62 12.01 0.30 1.13
CA LEU A 62 12.54 1.16 2.19
C LEU A 62 14.04 1.44 2.03
N GLN A 63 14.62 1.02 0.90
CA GLN A 63 16.01 1.26 0.49
C GLN A 63 16.06 2.40 -0.51
#